data_AF-A0A9E2GBV0-F1
#
_entry.id   AF-A0A9E2GBV0-F1
#
_cell.length_a   1.000
_cell.length_b   1.000
_cell.length_c   1.000
_cell.angle_alpha   90.00
_cell.angle_beta   90.00
_cell.angle_gamma   90.00
#
_symmetry.space_group_name_H-M   'P 1'
#
loop_
_entity.id
_entity.type
_entity.pdbx_description
1 polymer ?
#
loop_
_entity_poly.entity_id
_entity_poly.type
_entity_poly.pdbx_seq_one_letter_code
_entity_poly.pdbx_strand_id
1 'polypeptide(L)'
;MVYGFKREVTLKASNLLGKPGEKIRGHEFHYSEIKEITEKIDPVVDHNRVNLVYQLSDRPGLKIREEGYMKKNVMGSYVHLHFGSNPQIAENFVLLLTAS
;
A
#
# COMPACT_ATOMS: atom_id res chain seq x y z
N MET A 1 -3.09 8.54 -25.78
CA MET A 1 -3.60 8.85 -24.43
C MET A 1 -3.59 7.54 -23.65
N VAL A 2 -2.58 7.30 -22.81
CA VAL A 2 -2.45 6.02 -22.10
C VAL A 2 -3.46 6.03 -20.95
N TYR A 3 -4.52 5.23 -21.06
CA TYR A 3 -5.50 5.04 -20.00
C TYR A 3 -4.81 4.38 -18.82
N GLY A 4 -4.54 5.14 -17.76
CA GLY A 4 -3.97 4.55 -16.56
C GLY A 4 -4.92 3.62 -15.84
N PHE A 5 -4.42 2.46 -15.40
CA PHE A 5 -5.17 1.54 -14.55
C PHE A 5 -5.39 2.19 -13.18
N LYS A 6 -6.49 2.93 -13.06
CA LYS A 6 -6.93 3.56 -11.81
C LYS A 6 -7.15 2.48 -10.76
N ARG A 7 -6.61 2.69 -9.57
CA ARG A 7 -6.83 1.87 -8.37
C ARG A 7 -7.40 2.72 -7.25
N GLU A 8 -8.33 2.16 -6.49
CA GLU A 8 -8.64 2.64 -5.15
C GLU A 8 -7.91 1.74 -4.14
N VAL A 9 -7.10 2.37 -3.29
CA VAL A 9 -6.35 1.76 -2.21
C VAL A 9 -7.13 2.00 -0.92
N THR A 10 -7.45 0.94 -0.18
CA THR A 10 -7.94 1.02 1.20
C THR A 10 -6.85 0.54 2.14
N LEU A 11 -6.51 1.32 3.16
CA LEU A 11 -5.53 0.93 4.17
C LEU A 11 -6.11 -0.16 5.09
N LYS A 12 -5.37 -1.25 5.31
CA LYS A 12 -5.79 -2.37 6.18
C LYS A 12 -5.25 -2.28 7.61
N ALA A 13 -4.15 -1.57 7.79
CA ALA A 13 -3.45 -1.43 9.07
C ALA A 13 -2.96 0.02 9.23
N SER A 14 -2.81 0.49 10.47
CA SER A 14 -2.16 1.77 10.73
C SER A 14 -0.74 1.76 10.19
N ASN A 15 -0.39 2.77 9.39
CA ASN A 15 0.93 2.86 8.75
C ASN A 15 1.29 4.33 8.48
N LEU A 16 2.38 4.56 7.75
CA LEU A 16 2.90 5.90 7.42
C LEU A 16 1.90 6.79 6.69
N LEU A 17 0.86 6.25 6.05
CA LEU A 17 -0.15 7.02 5.34
C LEU A 17 -1.39 7.35 6.17
N GLY A 18 -1.60 6.64 7.29
CA GLY A 18 -2.76 6.85 8.15
C GLY A 18 -3.36 5.59 8.73
N LYS A 19 -4.68 5.61 8.95
CA LYS A 19 -5.43 4.61 9.74
C LYS A 19 -6.15 3.59 8.83
N PRO A 20 -6.48 2.39 9.35
CA PRO A 20 -7.28 1.42 8.62
C PRO A 20 -8.62 2.01 8.13
N GLY A 21 -9.03 1.64 6.93
CA GLY A 21 -10.26 2.10 6.29
C GLY A 21 -10.13 3.41 5.51
N GLU A 22 -9.05 4.17 5.69
CA GLU A 22 -8.79 5.34 4.85
C GLU A 22 -8.50 4.93 3.41
N LYS A 23 -8.91 5.78 2.47
CA LYS A 23 -8.86 5.50 1.04
C LYS A 23 -8.05 6.55 0.29
N ILE A 24 -7.26 6.10 -0.67
CA ILE A 24 -6.53 6.95 -1.60
C ILE A 24 -6.58 6.34 -3.01
N ARG A 25 -6.60 7.18 -4.03
CA ARG A 25 -6.54 6.73 -5.42
C ARG A 25 -5.11 6.77 -5.93
N GLY A 26 -4.82 5.90 -6.88
CA GLY A 26 -3.55 5.90 -7.58
C GLY A 26 -3.65 5.20 -8.93
N HIS A 27 -2.49 4.95 -9.52
CA HIS A 27 -2.38 4.21 -10.76
C HIS A 27 -1.27 3.16 -10.65
N GLU A 28 -1.45 2.04 -11.32
CA GLU A 28 -0.47 0.94 -11.33
C GLU A 28 -0.05 0.67 -12.78
N PHE A 29 1.26 0.69 -13.03
CA PHE A 29 1.85 0.29 -14.29
C PHE A 29 3.20 -0.36 -14.03
N HIS A 30 3.31 -1.66 -14.33
CA HIS A 30 4.56 -2.38 -14.23
C HIS A 30 4.58 -3.53 -15.23
N TYR A 31 5.79 -3.88 -15.68
CA TYR A 31 6.06 -5.11 -16.43
C TYR A 31 6.59 -6.22 -15.53
N SER A 32 7.06 -5.86 -14.33
CA SER A 32 7.66 -6.77 -13.36
C SER A 32 6.64 -7.22 -12.34
N GLU A 33 6.61 -8.52 -12.04
CA GLU A 33 5.79 -9.08 -10.98
C GLU A 33 6.64 -9.47 -9.75
N ILE A 34 6.06 -9.34 -8.57
CA ILE A 34 6.64 -9.91 -7.34
C ILE A 34 6.17 -11.37 -7.28
N LYS A 35 7.08 -12.30 -7.59
CA LYS A 35 6.75 -13.74 -7.71
C LYS A 35 6.57 -14.43 -6.37
N GLU A 36 7.33 -14.02 -5.36
CA GLU A 36 7.34 -14.67 -4.06
C GLU A 36 7.65 -13.65 -2.97
N ILE A 37 6.67 -13.37 -2.11
CA ILE A 37 6.93 -12.92 -0.75
C ILE A 37 6.90 -14.20 0.09
N THR A 38 7.82 -15.13 -0.16
CA THR A 38 7.76 -16.43 0.49
C THR A 38 7.99 -16.28 1.99
N GLU A 39 6.89 -16.38 2.72
CA GLU A 39 6.83 -17.09 3.99
C GLU A 39 7.54 -18.44 3.84
N LYS A 40 8.84 -18.45 4.08
CA LYS A 40 9.38 -19.41 5.04
C LYS A 40 9.69 -18.61 6.29
N ILE A 41 8.62 -18.24 6.99
CA ILE A 41 8.74 -17.86 8.39
C ILE A 41 9.21 -19.13 9.08
N ASP A 42 10.51 -19.20 9.36
CA ASP A 42 10.99 -20.06 10.42
C ASP A 42 10.24 -19.60 11.69
N PRO A 43 9.41 -20.46 12.33
CA PRO A 43 8.55 -20.06 13.44
C PRO A 43 9.33 -19.52 14.65
N VAL A 44 10.67 -19.61 14.62
CA VAL A 44 11.56 -19.14 15.68
C VAL A 44 12.01 -17.68 15.47
N VAL A 45 11.85 -17.07 14.29
CA VAL A 45 12.46 -15.75 14.02
C VAL A 45 11.59 -14.84 13.12
N ASP A 46 10.60 -14.17 13.73
CA ASP A 46 9.72 -13.14 13.14
C ASP A 46 10.45 -11.82 12.81
N HIS A 47 11.59 -11.88 12.11
CA HIS A 47 12.38 -10.68 11.77
C HIS A 47 12.28 -10.33 10.29
N ASN A 48 11.74 -11.23 9.47
CA ASN A 48 11.65 -11.10 8.01
C ASN A 48 10.22 -11.01 7.46
N ARG A 49 9.20 -10.97 8.33
CA ARG A 49 7.81 -10.80 7.89
C ARG A 49 7.60 -9.46 7.18
N VAL A 50 6.98 -9.51 6.01
CA VAL A 50 6.50 -8.34 5.26
C VAL A 50 4.99 -8.35 5.36
N ASN A 51 4.41 -7.24 5.84
CA ASN A 51 2.97 -7.09 5.97
C ASN A 51 2.39 -6.48 4.70
N LEU A 52 1.27 -7.02 4.22
CA LEU A 52 0.47 -6.42 3.15
C LEU A 52 -0.59 -5.50 3.77
N VAL A 53 -0.40 -4.19 3.63
CA VAL A 53 -1.20 -3.17 4.32
C VAL A 53 -2.21 -2.46 3.44
N TYR A 54 -2.30 -2.79 2.15
CA TYR A 54 -3.30 -2.27 1.22
C TYR A 54 -4.28 -3.35 0.78
N GLN A 55 -5.53 -2.94 0.63
CA GLN A 55 -6.52 -3.61 -0.20
C GLN A 55 -6.74 -2.75 -1.45
N LEU A 56 -6.44 -3.32 -2.60
CA LEU A 56 -6.65 -2.67 -3.90
C LEU A 56 -7.97 -3.11 -4.47
N SER A 57 -8.70 -2.13 -5.00
CA SER A 57 -9.88 -2.37 -5.82
C SER A 57 -9.70 -1.73 -7.19
N ASP A 58 -10.10 -2.50 -8.21
CA ASP A 58 -10.25 -2.00 -9.58
C ASP A 58 -11.50 -1.10 -9.65
N ARG A 59 -11.93 -0.71 -10.86
CA ARG A 59 -13.27 -0.13 -11.06
C ARG A 59 -14.31 -0.91 -10.23
N PRO A 60 -15.35 -0.24 -9.69
CA PRO A 60 -16.10 -0.73 -8.54
C PRO A 60 -16.49 -2.22 -8.67
N GLY A 61 -15.91 -3.05 -7.81
CA GLY A 61 -16.37 -4.42 -7.52
C GLY A 61 -15.70 -5.60 -8.24
N LEU A 62 -14.76 -5.39 -9.16
CA LEU A 62 -14.33 -6.50 -10.04
C LEU A 62 -13.14 -7.32 -9.54
N LYS A 63 -12.16 -6.72 -8.84
CA LYS A 63 -10.99 -7.45 -8.30
C LYS A 63 -10.51 -6.81 -7.01
N ILE A 64 -10.33 -7.65 -5.99
CA ILE A 64 -9.71 -7.27 -4.72
C ILE A 64 -8.36 -8.00 -4.64
N ARG A 65 -7.27 -7.24 -4.53
CA ARG A 65 -5.90 -7.77 -4.34
C ARG A 65 -5.28 -7.12 -3.11
N GLU A 66 -4.50 -7.87 -2.35
CA GLU A 66 -3.69 -7.31 -1.28
C GLU A 66 -2.33 -6.83 -1.81
N GLU A 67 -1.91 -5.65 -1.37
CA GLU A 67 -0.61 -5.07 -1.73
C GLU A 67 -0.11 -4.19 -0.57
N GLY A 68 0.78 -3.22 -0.84
CA GLY A 68 1.36 -2.34 0.19
C GLY A 68 2.30 -3.13 1.08
N TYR A 69 3.54 -3.29 0.65
CA TYR A 69 4.55 -4.08 1.33
C TYR A 69 5.18 -3.25 2.44
N MET A 70 4.99 -3.65 3.70
CA MET A 70 5.52 -2.93 4.85
C MET A 70 6.44 -3.82 5.70
N LYS A 71 7.62 -3.31 6.02
CA LYS A 71 8.55 -3.91 6.99
C LYS A 71 9.16 -2.79 7.83
N LYS A 72 8.89 -2.80 9.14
CA LYS A 72 9.25 -1.70 10.05
C LYS A 72 8.73 -0.36 9.51
N ASN A 73 9.61 0.61 9.30
CA ASN A 73 9.33 1.94 8.77
C ASN A 73 9.52 2.05 7.24
N VAL A 74 9.70 0.92 6.54
CA VAL A 74 9.81 0.89 5.09
C VAL A 74 8.50 0.41 4.50
N MET A 75 7.99 1.15 3.52
CA MET A 75 6.82 0.76 2.76
C MET A 75 7.10 0.85 1.26
N GLY A 76 6.62 -0.15 0.50
CA GLY A 76 6.72 -0.22 -0.95
C GLY A 76 5.38 -0.58 -1.57
N SER A 77 5.12 -0.09 -2.78
CA SER A 77 3.93 -0.43 -3.55
C SER A 77 4.18 -0.12 -5.03
N TYR A 78 3.56 -0.89 -5.93
CA TYR A 78 3.46 -0.58 -7.35
C TYR A 78 2.40 0.49 -7.65
N VAL A 79 1.55 0.83 -6.67
CA VAL A 79 0.58 1.91 -6.84
C VAL A 79 1.29 3.25 -6.68
N HIS A 80 1.33 3.99 -7.77
CA HIS A 80 1.69 5.40 -7.77
C HIS A 80 0.52 6.19 -7.15
N LEU A 81 0.65 6.50 -5.87
CA LEU A 81 -0.38 7.21 -5.11
C LEU A 81 -0.58 8.63 -5.64
N HIS A 82 -1.84 9.01 -5.84
CA HIS A 82 -2.22 10.37 -6.15
C HIS A 82 -2.70 11.07 -4.87
N PHE A 83 -1.79 11.73 -4.16
CA PHE A 83 -2.09 12.44 -2.92
C PHE A 83 -3.20 13.50 -3.05
N GLY A 84 -3.37 14.11 -4.23
CA GLY A 84 -4.48 15.03 -4.49
C GLY A 84 -5.88 14.37 -4.42
N SER A 85 -5.96 13.03 -4.43
CA SER A 85 -7.22 12.33 -4.23
C SER A 85 -7.67 12.22 -2.77
N ASN A 86 -6.74 12.38 -1.83
CA ASN A 86 -7.02 12.46 -0.41
C ASN A 86 -5.87 13.22 0.29
N PRO A 87 -5.95 14.56 0.38
CA PRO A 87 -4.91 15.39 0.99
C PRO A 87 -4.60 15.04 2.45
N GLN A 88 -5.58 14.50 3.21
CA GLN A 88 -5.36 14.10 4.61
C GLN A 88 -4.27 13.03 4.73
N ILE A 89 -4.20 12.11 3.77
CA ILE A 89 -3.16 11.07 3.75
C ILE A 89 -1.77 11.67 3.48
N ALA A 90 -1.68 12.74 2.68
CA ALA A 90 -0.42 13.46 2.48
C ALA A 90 0.04 14.16 3.76
N GLU A 91 -0.89 14.80 4.47
CA GLU A 91 -0.63 15.44 5.76
C GLU A 91 -0.18 14.42 6.81
N ASN A 92 -0.90 13.29 6.94
CA ASN A 92 -0.55 12.20 7.85
C ASN A 92 0.87 11.70 7.58
N PHE A 93 1.26 11.54 6.31
CA PHE A 93 2.59 11.10 5.91
C PHE A 93 3.68 12.06 6.40
N VAL A 94 3.50 13.37 6.21
CA VAL A 94 4.47 14.36 6.68
C VAL A 94 4.52 14.39 8.21
N LEU A 95 3.37 14.38 8.88
CA LEU A 95 3.30 14.43 10.35
C LEU A 95 4.00 13.24 11.00
N LEU A 96 3.76 12.02 10.53
CA LEU A 96 4.36 10.80 11.07
C LEU A 96 5.87 10.72 10.88
N LEU A 97 6.42 11.45 9.89
CA LEU A 97 7.88 11.56 9.71
C LEU A 97 8.52 12.60 10.64
N THR A 98 7.73 13.47 11.26
CA THR A 98 8.20 14.56 12.14
C THR A 98 7.94 14.31 13.62
N ALA A 99 7.11 13.32 13.97
CA ALA A 99 6.89 12.90 15.34
C ALA A 99 8.15 12.17 15.86
N SER A 100 8.95 12.90 16.66
CA SER A 100 10.15 12.39 17.37
C SER A 100 9.85 12.14 18.84
#